data_AF-A0A6I8LR11-F1
#
_entry.id   AF-A0A6I8LR11-F1
#
_cell.length_a   1.000
_cell.length_b   1.000
_cell.length_c   1.000
_cell.angle_alpha   90.00
_cell.angle_beta   90.00
_cell.angle_gamma   90.00
#
_symmetry.space_group_name_H-M   'P 1'
#
loop_
_entity.id
_entity.type
_entity.pdbx_description
1 polymer ?
#
loop_
_entity_poly.entity_id
_entity_poly.type
_entity_poly.pdbx_seq_one_letter_code
_entity_poly.pdbx_strand_id
1 'polypeptide(L)' 'MNVLLTEAELRVAELAADATGIEAIAEVLGVRPEDAAGVLETVYRKLGPAKR' A
#
# COMPACT_ATOMS: atom_id res chain seq x y z
N MET A 1 -9.22 16.31 -4.88
CA MET A 1 -8.50 15.96 -3.64
C MET A 1 -7.16 15.42 -4.04
N ASN A 2 -6.06 16.14 -3.81
CA ASN A 2 -4.71 15.68 -4.20
C ASN A 2 -4.12 14.93 -3.00
N VAL A 3 -4.14 13.61 -3.04
CA VAL A 3 -3.58 12.76 -1.99
C VAL A 3 -2.08 12.64 -2.23
N LEU A 4 -1.27 12.96 -1.22
CA LEU A 4 0.19 12.79 -1.29
C LEU A 4 0.56 11.43 -0.70
N LEU A 5 1.06 10.56 -1.58
CA LEU A 5 1.68 9.30 -1.20
C LEU A 5 3.19 9.48 -1.14
N THR A 6 3.84 8.79 -0.20
CA THR A 6 5.29 8.59 -0.23
C THR A 6 5.66 7.63 -1.36
N GLU A 7 6.94 7.54 -1.71
CA GLU A 7 7.42 6.61 -2.75
C GLU A 7 7.09 5.14 -2.41
N ALA A 8 7.23 4.76 -1.12
CA ALA A 8 6.86 3.42 -0.66
C ALA A 8 5.35 3.16 -0.77
N GLU A 9 4.53 4.14 -0.38
CA GLU A 9 3.08 4.05 -0.48
C GLU A 9 2.59 3.97 -1.93
N LEU A 10 3.21 4.76 -2.83
CA LEU A 10 2.91 4.71 -4.26
C LEU A 10 3.23 3.32 -4.82
N ARG A 11 4.40 2.77 -4.49
CA ARG A 11 4.82 1.46 -5.00
C ARG A 11 3.97 0.31 -4.49
N VAL A 12 3.54 0.38 -3.22
CA VAL A 12 2.56 -0.56 -2.66
C VAL A 12 1.20 -0.42 -3.36
N ALA A 13 0.75 0.80 -3.64
CA ALA A 13 -0.50 1.06 -4.34
C ALA A 13 -0.50 0.52 -5.77
N GLU A 14 0.60 0.71 -6.50
CA GLU A 14 0.79 0.18 -7.87
C GLU A 14 0.74 -1.35 -7.89
N LEU A 15 1.50 -2.01 -7.02
CA LEU A 15 1.51 -3.48 -6.95
C LEU A 15 0.13 -4.04 -6.55
N ALA A 16 -0.56 -3.39 -5.61
CA ALA A 16 -1.91 -3.79 -5.20
C ALA A 16 -2.93 -3.59 -6.32
N ALA A 17 -2.79 -2.55 -7.16
CA ALA A 17 -3.66 -2.31 -8.31
C ALA A 17 -3.55 -3.43 -9.37
N ASP A 18 -2.37 -4.06 -9.49
CA ASP A 18 -2.13 -5.22 -10.36
C ASP A 18 -2.60 -6.55 -9.73
N ALA A 19 -3.42 -6.50 -8.66
CA ALA A 19 -3.90 -7.66 -7.91
C ALA A 19 -2.79 -8.51 -7.26
N THR A 20 -1.64 -7.91 -6.97
CA THR A 20 -0.54 -8.59 -6.27
C THR A 20 -0.90 -8.80 -4.80
N GLY A 21 -0.74 -10.03 -4.30
CA GLY A 21 -0.95 -10.36 -2.89
C GLY A 21 0.11 -9.73 -1.97
N ILE A 22 -0.22 -9.52 -0.70
CA ILE A 22 0.67 -8.88 0.31
C ILE A 22 2.03 -9.58 0.39
N GLU A 23 2.08 -10.91 0.33
CA GLU A 23 3.32 -11.69 0.35
C GLU A 23 4.26 -11.31 -0.80
N ALA A 24 3.70 -11.21 -2.02
CA ALA A 24 4.48 -10.82 -3.20
C ALA A 24 4.87 -9.34 -3.17
N ILE A 25 4.03 -8.45 -2.63
CA ILE A 25 4.38 -7.05 -2.39
C ILE A 25 5.57 -6.96 -1.42
N ALA A 26 5.54 -7.73 -0.33
CA ALA A 26 6.59 -7.76 0.67
C ALA A 26 7.91 -8.27 0.09
N GLU A 27 7.86 -9.33 -0.73
CA GLU A 27 9.03 -9.87 -1.44
C GLU A 27 9.65 -8.82 -2.38
N VAL A 28 8.83 -8.16 -3.22
CA VAL A 28 9.29 -7.12 -4.15
C VAL A 28 9.93 -5.93 -3.44
N LEU A 29 9.42 -5.58 -2.26
CA LEU A 29 9.91 -4.45 -1.46
C LEU A 29 11.03 -4.83 -0.48
N GLY A 30 11.33 -6.13 -0.32
CA GLY A 30 12.31 -6.61 0.65
C GLY A 30 11.94 -6.33 2.11
N VAL A 31 10.64 -6.32 2.42
CA VAL A 31 10.10 -6.08 3.76
C VAL A 31 9.33 -7.30 4.26
N ARG A 32 8.87 -7.28 5.52
CA ARG A 32 7.99 -8.33 6.03
C ARG A 32 6.55 -8.12 5.53
N PRO A 33 5.75 -9.20 5.40
CA PRO A 33 4.34 -9.11 5.04
C PRO A 33 3.53 -8.17 5.95
N GLU A 34 3.81 -8.18 7.26
CA GLU A 34 3.14 -7.28 8.20
C GLU A 34 3.38 -5.79 7.88
N ASP A 35 4.62 -5.46 7.49
CA ASP A 35 5.01 -4.08 7.18
C ASP A 35 4.34 -3.63 5.87
N ALA A 36 4.31 -4.49 4.85
CA ALA A 36 3.63 -4.23 3.58
C ALA A 36 2.11 -4.05 3.77
N ALA A 37 1.49 -4.87 4.62
CA ALA A 37 0.08 -4.76 4.97
C ALA A 37 -0.24 -3.40 5.64
N GLY A 38 0.60 -2.96 6.58
CA GLY A 38 0.42 -1.68 7.26
C GLY A 38 0.55 -0.47 6.32
N VAL A 39 1.48 -0.54 5.36
CA VAL A 39 1.60 0.49 4.32
C VAL A 39 0.37 0.51 3.42
N LEU A 40 -0.12 -0.67 3.01
CA LEU A 40 -1.31 -0.77 2.17
C LEU A 40 -2.57 -0.25 2.87
N GLU A 41 -2.74 -0.52 4.17
CA GLU A 41 -3.82 0.07 4.98
C GLU A 41 -3.72 1.61 5.01
N THR A 42 -2.52 2.14 5.18
CA THR A 42 -2.26 3.58 5.17
C THR A 42 -2.61 4.20 3.81
N VAL A 43 -2.23 3.54 2.72
CA VAL A 43 -2.61 3.92 1.34
C VAL A 43 -4.13 3.98 1.19
N TYR A 44 -4.85 2.94 1.60
CA TYR A 44 -6.32 2.92 1.50
C TYR A 44 -6.98 4.02 2.35
N ARG A 45 -6.45 4.28 3.55
CA ARG A 45 -6.92 5.37 4.42
C ARG A 45 -6.70 6.76 3.79
N LYS A 46 -5.62 6.92 3.01
CA LYS A 46 -5.30 8.16 2.30
C LYS A 46 -6.14 8.33 1.02
N LEU A 47 -6.40 7.26 0.29
CA LEU A 47 -7.11 7.27 -1.00
C LEU A 47 -8.64 7.24 -0.86
N GLY A 48 -9.18 6.63 0.19
CA GLY A 48 -10.62 6.49 0.45
C GLY A 48 -11.12 7.39 1.59
N PRO A 49 -12.44 7.60 1.71
CA PRO A 49 -12.97 8.41 2.79
C PRO A 49 -12.76 7.66 4.10
N ALA A 50 -12.04 8.27 5.04
CA ALA A 50 -12.08 7.84 6.43
C ALA A 50 -13.55 7.86 6.90
N LYS A 51 -14.21 6.71 6.90
CA LYS A 51 -15.54 6.55 7.48
C LYS A 51 -15.61 5.25 8.29
N ARG A 52 -15.50 5.48 9.60
CA ARG A 52 -16.15 4.86 10.76
C ARG A 52 -16.30 3.34 10.79
#